data_AF-A0A9P0AA65-F1
#
_entry.id   AF-A0A9P0AA65-F1
#
_cell.length_a   1.000
_cell.length_b   1.000
_cell.length_c   1.000
_cell.angle_alpha   90.00
_cell.angle_beta   90.00
_cell.angle_gamma   90.00
#
_symmetry.space_group_name_H-M   'P 1'
#
loop_
_entity.id
_entity.type
_entity.pdbx_description
1 polymer ?
#
loop_
_entity_poly.entity_id
_entity_poly.type
_entity_poly.pdbx_seq_one_letter_code
_entity_poly.pdbx_strand_id
1 'polypeptide(L)'
;MGCILSLLLGKSKEEEQQPEVPKKYSWDLRREKNVNDFKFENLDNAELFKGPGSINGEQFIIRNCSNSKIFLLDCTNMLTVDDSSNCLLILGPVKSSVFFRNCSNCTCVVACGQFRMRDCKKMNIFLHSATTPTIESSTDIEFACHQLNYNGLKEQFKLVNLNIFTNCWYSVHDFTPGEGSWGLLPPFCTLESLVSLINTSCNLRRNLENVCLDLSKSQSLVPQTIGAIVEKPTYESCLVLFILDSKTLKVQDDEVLSFIKKLTFESKDVSLINSRSVVVTLRQILDIFEGRTLKTDAESITVIGLHFHGLECLQYCNKVAFELSISPQTVLISASKTEASRQVEQFFSLSDMLVF
;
A
#
# COMPACT_ATOMS: atom_id res chain seq x y z
N MET A 1 23.14 -44.47 -72.86
CA MET A 1 24.44 -45.14 -73.05
C MET A 1 25.40 -44.68 -71.96
N GLY A 2 26.09 -45.60 -71.27
CA GLY A 2 27.27 -45.39 -70.38
C GLY A 2 26.97 -44.66 -69.05
N CYS A 3 26.94 -45.23 -67.83
CA CYS A 3 27.72 -46.28 -67.14
C CYS A 3 29.12 -45.85 -66.64
N ILE A 4 29.30 -45.91 -65.30
CA ILE A 4 30.52 -46.23 -64.51
C ILE A 4 31.55 -45.10 -64.33
N LEU A 5 32.30 -44.92 -63.24
CA LEU A 5 32.32 -45.25 -61.79
C LEU A 5 33.72 -44.76 -61.35
N SER A 6 33.82 -44.13 -60.18
CA SER A 6 35.00 -44.09 -59.29
C SER A 6 36.40 -43.75 -59.83
N LEU A 7 36.99 -42.67 -59.32
CA LEU A 7 38.18 -42.67 -58.44
C LEU A 7 38.78 -41.25 -58.40
N LEU A 8 38.70 -40.62 -57.23
CA LEU A 8 39.83 -40.00 -56.52
C LEU A 8 39.27 -39.26 -55.29
N LEU A 9 39.13 -40.04 -54.22
CA LEU A 9 39.01 -39.60 -52.84
C LEU A 9 40.30 -38.90 -52.42
N GLY A 10 40.19 -37.72 -51.80
CA GLY A 10 41.33 -37.10 -51.14
C GLY A 10 41.21 -35.59 -50.89
N LYS A 11 40.13 -35.13 -50.24
CA LYS A 11 40.17 -33.88 -49.47
C LYS A 11 39.38 -34.05 -48.18
N SER A 12 40.10 -34.12 -47.07
CA SER A 12 39.61 -34.01 -45.71
C SER A 12 38.80 -32.73 -45.55
N LYS A 13 37.53 -32.85 -45.15
CA LYS A 13 36.79 -31.74 -44.55
C LYS A 13 37.27 -31.64 -43.09
N GLU A 14 38.01 -30.58 -42.80
CA GLU A 14 38.21 -30.14 -41.41
C GLU A 14 36.86 -29.67 -40.89
N GLU A 15 36.32 -30.39 -39.91
CA GLU A 15 35.23 -29.91 -39.08
C GLU A 15 35.81 -28.83 -38.15
N GLU A 16 35.46 -27.57 -38.39
CA GLU A 16 35.70 -26.49 -37.44
C GLU A 16 34.92 -26.79 -36.15
N GLN A 17 35.63 -27.24 -35.13
CA GLN A 17 35.14 -27.25 -33.75
C GLN A 17 34.92 -25.80 -33.32
N GLN A 18 33.66 -25.35 -33.29
CA GLN A 18 33.31 -24.12 -32.59
C GLN A 18 33.70 -24.27 -31.12
N PRO A 19 34.39 -23.31 -30.51
CA PRO A 19 34.72 -23.37 -29.09
C PRO A 19 33.42 -23.40 -28.28
N GLU A 20 33.21 -24.47 -27.50
CA GLU A 20 32.11 -24.55 -26.55
C GLU A 20 32.21 -23.39 -25.57
N VAL A 21 31.35 -22.38 -25.74
CA VAL A 21 31.19 -21.32 -24.74
C VAL A 21 30.65 -21.99 -23.48
N PRO A 22 31.34 -21.91 -22.33
CA PRO A 22 30.88 -22.55 -21.11
C PRO A 22 29.50 -22.02 -20.75
N LYS A 23 28.55 -22.95 -20.53
CA LYS A 23 27.17 -22.63 -20.14
C LYS A 23 27.21 -21.83 -18.83
N LYS A 24 26.97 -20.52 -18.91
CA LYS A 24 26.74 -19.66 -17.74
C LYS A 24 25.30 -19.87 -17.28
N TYR A 25 25.13 -20.31 -16.04
CA TYR A 25 23.84 -20.47 -15.41
C TYR A 25 23.42 -19.18 -14.70
N SER A 26 22.12 -19.02 -14.40
CA SER A 26 21.58 -17.82 -13.76
C SER A 26 22.18 -17.53 -12.38
N TRP A 27 22.75 -18.52 -11.70
CA TRP A 27 23.48 -18.35 -10.45
C TRP A 27 24.92 -17.85 -10.63
N ASP A 28 25.55 -18.09 -11.79
CA ASP A 28 26.91 -17.58 -12.10
C ASP A 28 26.90 -16.07 -12.40
N LEU A 29 25.71 -15.50 -12.61
CA LEU A 29 25.47 -14.07 -12.83
C LEU A 29 24.97 -13.34 -11.58
N ARG A 30 24.71 -14.06 -10.47
CA ARG A 30 24.33 -13.42 -9.21
C ARG A 30 25.54 -12.72 -8.65
N ARG A 31 25.52 -11.38 -8.63
CA ARG A 31 26.46 -10.62 -7.79
C ARG A 31 26.30 -11.13 -6.35
N GLU A 32 27.42 -11.47 -5.71
CA GLU A 32 27.43 -11.73 -4.27
C GLU A 32 26.85 -10.51 -3.56
N LYS A 33 25.73 -10.72 -2.86
CA LYS A 33 25.06 -9.65 -2.12
C LYS A 33 25.80 -9.47 -0.81
N ASN A 34 26.28 -8.26 -0.54
CA ASN A 34 26.89 -7.93 0.74
C ASN A 34 25.79 -7.66 1.77
N VAL A 35 25.76 -8.44 2.85
CA VAL A 35 24.77 -8.30 3.93
C VAL A 35 24.78 -6.89 4.53
N ASN A 36 25.94 -6.23 4.54
CA ASN A 36 26.06 -4.88 5.09
C ASN A 36 25.31 -3.81 4.26
N ASP A 37 24.97 -4.09 3.00
CA ASP A 37 24.24 -3.14 2.16
C ASP A 37 22.76 -3.01 2.56
N PHE A 38 22.26 -3.96 3.34
CA PHE A 38 20.84 -4.11 3.71
C PHE A 38 20.60 -3.90 5.21
N LYS A 39 21.46 -3.12 5.84
CA LYS A 39 21.28 -2.74 7.24
C LYS A 39 21.84 -1.36 7.55
N PHE A 40 21.22 -0.71 8.51
CA PHE A 40 21.72 0.48 9.16
C PHE A 40 21.80 0.19 10.65
N GLU A 41 23.02 0.14 11.18
CA GLU A 41 23.26 -0.23 12.58
C GLU A 41 24.20 0.76 13.26
N ASN A 42 23.93 1.10 14.53
CA ASN A 42 24.81 1.91 15.39
C ASN A 42 25.09 3.31 14.83
N LEU A 43 24.03 4.03 14.48
CA LEU A 43 24.13 5.36 13.87
C LEU A 43 23.49 6.41 14.79
N ASP A 44 24.15 7.54 14.95
CA ASP A 44 23.62 8.68 15.69
C ASP A 44 23.70 9.93 14.84
N ASN A 45 22.63 10.75 14.86
CA ASN A 45 22.51 11.99 14.10
C ASN A 45 22.81 11.82 12.59
N ALA A 46 22.34 10.72 12.01
CA ALA A 46 22.62 10.35 10.62
C ALA A 46 21.45 10.66 9.68
N GLU A 47 21.78 10.95 8.42
CA GLU A 47 20.83 11.08 7.33
C GLU A 47 21.11 10.01 6.27
N LEU A 48 20.18 9.07 6.11
CA LEU A 48 20.37 7.85 5.33
C LEU A 48 19.33 7.75 4.22
N PHE A 49 19.76 7.27 3.06
CA PHE A 49 18.91 7.16 1.88
C PHE A 49 19.22 5.88 1.09
N LYS A 50 18.18 5.13 0.76
CA LYS A 50 18.14 4.07 -0.24
C LYS A 50 17.03 4.41 -1.23
N GLY A 51 17.38 4.65 -2.49
CA GLY A 51 16.42 5.01 -3.54
C GLY A 51 15.80 3.79 -4.22
N PRO A 52 14.85 4.01 -5.16
CA PRO A 52 14.22 2.94 -5.92
C PRO A 52 15.24 2.00 -6.60
N GLY A 53 15.02 0.69 -6.48
CA GLY A 53 15.89 -0.34 -7.06
C GLY A 53 17.22 -0.58 -6.32
N SER A 54 17.43 0.00 -5.13
CA SER A 54 18.65 -0.19 -4.34
C SER A 54 18.56 -1.31 -3.31
N ILE A 55 17.35 -1.71 -2.91
CA ILE A 55 17.07 -2.82 -1.99
C ILE A 55 16.53 -4.04 -2.76
N ASN A 56 15.70 -3.81 -3.79
CA ASN A 56 15.15 -4.85 -4.68
C ASN A 56 14.46 -6.01 -3.94
N GLY A 57 13.68 -5.70 -2.90
CA GLY A 57 12.90 -6.71 -2.19
C GLY A 57 13.71 -7.56 -1.22
N GLU A 58 14.97 -7.22 -0.91
CA GLU A 58 15.69 -7.89 0.18
C GLU A 58 15.12 -7.54 1.56
N GLN A 59 15.49 -8.33 2.57
CA GLN A 59 15.23 -7.97 3.96
C GLN A 59 16.12 -6.79 4.35
N PHE A 60 15.60 -5.86 5.16
CA PHE A 60 16.37 -4.72 5.66
C PHE A 60 16.29 -4.64 7.20
N ILE A 61 17.39 -4.24 7.84
CA ILE A 61 17.48 -4.10 9.31
C ILE A 61 17.90 -2.67 9.66
N ILE A 62 17.14 -2.02 10.53
CA ILE A 62 17.53 -0.77 11.19
C ILE A 62 17.70 -1.11 12.67
N ARG A 63 18.88 -0.90 13.25
CA ARG A 63 19.13 -1.24 14.65
C ARG A 63 19.97 -0.19 15.35
N ASN A 64 19.64 0.11 16.60
CA ASN A 64 20.45 1.00 17.44
C ASN A 64 20.78 2.32 16.72
N CYS A 65 19.75 2.95 16.15
CA CYS A 65 19.87 4.24 15.48
C CYS A 65 19.20 5.34 16.33
N SER A 66 19.90 6.44 16.57
CA SER A 66 19.40 7.58 17.35
C SER A 66 19.45 8.88 16.55
N ASN A 67 18.49 9.78 16.79
CA ASN A 67 18.44 11.14 16.22
C ASN A 67 18.57 11.17 14.68
N SER A 68 18.12 10.10 14.01
CA SER A 68 18.46 9.84 12.61
C SER A 68 17.24 9.94 11.70
N LYS A 69 17.49 10.27 10.44
CA LYS A 69 16.47 10.33 9.39
C LYS A 69 16.79 9.29 8.34
N ILE A 70 15.91 8.32 8.19
CA ILE A 70 16.15 7.14 7.38
C ILE A 70 15.06 7.04 6.32
N PHE A 71 15.49 7.09 5.06
CA PHE A 71 14.61 6.99 3.90
C PHE A 71 14.94 5.71 3.13
N LEU A 72 14.06 4.73 3.18
CA LEU A 72 14.15 3.50 2.40
C LEU A 72 13.07 3.51 1.32
N LEU A 73 13.30 4.21 0.21
CA LEU A 73 12.31 4.42 -0.86
C LEU A 73 12.37 3.33 -1.93
N ASP A 74 12.34 2.09 -1.47
CA ASP A 74 12.31 0.88 -2.30
C ASP A 74 11.51 -0.22 -1.61
N CYS A 75 11.12 -1.25 -2.37
CA CYS A 75 10.42 -2.38 -1.78
C CYS A 75 11.37 -3.28 -0.98
N THR A 76 10.87 -3.82 0.14
CA THR A 76 11.60 -4.77 0.99
C THR A 76 10.75 -6.02 1.24
N ASN A 77 11.36 -7.17 1.49
CA ASN A 77 10.60 -8.38 1.85
C ASN A 77 10.15 -8.33 3.31
N MET A 78 11.06 -7.97 4.21
CA MET A 78 10.82 -7.85 5.65
C MET A 78 11.66 -6.69 6.17
N LEU A 79 11.12 -5.93 7.11
CA LEU A 79 11.81 -4.82 7.75
C LEU A 79 11.77 -4.99 9.26
N THR A 80 12.91 -4.80 9.90
CA THR A 80 13.02 -4.83 11.37
C THR A 80 13.66 -3.54 11.85
N VAL A 81 13.05 -2.90 12.83
CA VAL A 81 13.54 -1.70 13.48
C VAL A 81 13.69 -1.99 14.97
N ASP A 82 14.94 -2.06 15.42
CA ASP A 82 15.30 -2.44 16.79
C ASP A 82 16.00 -1.29 17.50
N ASP A 83 15.72 -1.11 18.79
CA ASP A 83 16.51 -0.30 19.73
C ASP A 83 16.78 1.13 19.22
N SER A 84 15.85 1.71 18.46
CA SER A 84 16.06 2.98 17.75
C SER A 84 15.20 4.10 18.36
N SER A 85 15.77 5.29 18.48
CA SER A 85 15.11 6.41 19.17
C SER A 85 15.22 7.74 18.44
N ASN A 86 14.23 8.62 18.61
CA ASN A 86 14.26 9.97 18.05
C ASN A 86 14.46 9.97 16.52
N CYS A 87 13.89 8.99 15.82
CA CYS A 87 14.11 8.80 14.39
C CYS A 87 12.90 9.22 13.55
N LEU A 88 13.18 9.78 12.36
CA LEU A 88 12.23 9.84 11.26
C LEU A 88 12.48 8.67 10.31
N LEU A 89 11.46 7.86 10.08
CA LEU A 89 11.55 6.68 9.22
C LEU A 89 10.54 6.81 8.08
N ILE A 90 11.00 7.06 6.85
CA ILE A 90 10.16 7.08 5.65
C ILE A 90 10.49 5.83 4.83
N LEU A 91 9.58 4.87 4.83
CA LEU A 91 9.84 3.51 4.40
C LEU A 91 8.89 3.13 3.27
N GLY A 92 9.45 2.55 2.22
CA GLY A 92 8.74 1.98 1.10
C GLY A 92 7.94 0.74 1.49
N PRO A 93 7.22 0.15 0.52
CA PRO A 93 6.30 -0.94 0.80
C PRO A 93 7.05 -2.24 1.17
N VAL A 94 6.57 -2.89 2.21
CA VAL A 94 7.15 -4.12 2.77
C VAL A 94 6.22 -5.29 2.48
N LYS A 95 6.71 -6.29 1.74
CA LYS A 95 5.88 -7.42 1.27
C LYS A 95 5.28 -8.23 2.42
N SER A 96 6.12 -8.69 3.33
CA SER A 96 5.71 -9.53 4.45
C SER A 96 5.37 -8.65 5.64
N SER A 97 6.36 -8.40 6.50
CA SER A 97 6.11 -7.83 7.81
C SER A 97 7.12 -6.77 8.21
N VAL A 98 6.63 -5.82 8.99
CA VAL A 98 7.42 -4.80 9.67
C VAL A 98 7.36 -5.08 11.16
N PHE A 99 8.53 -5.10 11.80
CA PHE A 99 8.65 -5.30 13.25
C PHE A 99 9.36 -4.11 13.89
N PHE A 100 8.70 -3.47 14.85
CA PHE A 100 9.31 -2.49 15.75
C PHE A 100 9.54 -3.11 17.13
N ARG A 101 10.76 -3.00 17.65
CA ARG A 101 11.13 -3.51 18.98
C ARG A 101 11.97 -2.48 19.72
N ASN A 102 11.65 -2.22 20.98
CA ASN A 102 12.43 -1.31 21.86
C ASN A 102 12.65 0.09 21.25
N CYS A 103 11.70 0.60 20.45
CA CYS A 103 11.84 1.88 19.78
C CYS A 103 11.14 3.00 20.57
N SER A 104 11.68 4.22 20.50
CA SER A 104 11.05 5.34 21.21
C SER A 104 11.14 6.70 20.53
N ASN A 105 10.08 7.50 20.65
CA ASN A 105 10.02 8.86 20.11
C ASN A 105 10.30 8.92 18.60
N CYS A 106 9.72 7.99 17.83
CA CYS A 106 9.93 7.93 16.39
C CYS A 106 8.66 8.27 15.60
N THR A 107 8.82 8.91 14.45
CA THR A 107 7.76 9.06 13.45
C THR A 107 8.08 8.18 12.26
N CYS A 108 7.12 7.34 11.86
CA CYS A 108 7.30 6.34 10.82
C CYS A 108 6.18 6.43 9.78
N VAL A 109 6.53 6.37 8.50
CA VAL A 109 5.60 6.15 7.39
C VAL A 109 5.97 4.83 6.73
N VAL A 110 5.04 3.87 6.67
CA VAL A 110 5.29 2.55 6.08
C VAL A 110 4.03 1.88 5.58
N ALA A 111 4.15 1.12 4.49
CA ALA A 111 3.12 0.20 4.01
C ALA A 111 3.61 -1.23 4.16
N CYS A 112 2.77 -2.15 4.64
CA CYS A 112 3.20 -3.52 4.88
C CYS A 112 2.07 -4.54 4.78
N GLY A 113 2.44 -5.82 4.63
CA GLY A 113 1.49 -6.93 4.76
C GLY A 113 1.01 -7.07 6.20
N GLN A 114 1.94 -7.17 7.15
CA GLN A 114 1.67 -7.27 8.59
C GLN A 114 2.52 -6.27 9.38
N PHE A 115 1.88 -5.53 10.28
CA PHE A 115 2.55 -4.63 11.20
C PHE A 115 2.60 -5.22 12.61
N ARG A 116 3.80 -5.28 13.21
CA ARG A 116 3.97 -5.69 14.61
C ARG A 116 4.86 -4.72 15.37
N MET A 117 4.47 -4.42 16.60
CA MET A 117 5.23 -3.55 17.50
C MET A 117 5.27 -4.14 18.90
N ARG A 118 6.45 -4.12 19.52
CA ARG A 118 6.64 -4.57 20.90
C ARG A 118 7.59 -3.64 21.65
N ASP A 119 7.34 -3.42 22.93
CA ASP A 119 8.23 -2.67 23.83
C ASP A 119 8.55 -1.24 23.33
N CYS A 120 7.60 -0.59 22.66
CA CYS A 120 7.82 0.73 22.05
C CYS A 120 7.12 1.85 22.83
N LYS A 121 7.62 3.08 22.69
CA LYS A 121 7.05 4.24 23.38
C LYS A 121 7.03 5.52 22.56
N LYS A 122 5.93 6.28 22.58
CA LYS A 122 5.82 7.58 21.87
C LYS A 122 6.10 7.42 20.38
N MET A 123 5.26 6.65 19.70
CA MET A 123 5.45 6.33 18.28
C MET A 123 4.32 6.91 17.45
N ASN A 124 4.65 7.66 16.41
CA ASN A 124 3.67 8.15 15.44
C ASN A 124 3.80 7.33 14.15
N ILE A 125 2.83 6.48 13.85
CA ILE A 125 2.88 5.52 12.73
C ILE A 125 1.82 5.87 11.68
N PHE A 126 2.27 6.34 10.52
CA PHE A 126 1.46 6.52 9.32
C PHE A 126 1.48 5.21 8.52
N LEU A 127 0.42 4.43 8.65
CA LEU A 127 0.41 3.02 8.31
C LEU A 127 -0.52 2.71 7.13
N HIS A 128 -0.01 1.85 6.24
CA HIS A 128 -0.84 0.97 5.44
C HIS A 128 -0.54 -0.46 5.88
N SER A 129 -1.58 -1.20 6.23
CA SER A 129 -1.44 -2.59 6.65
C SER A 129 -2.50 -3.44 5.96
N ALA A 130 -2.10 -4.50 5.29
CA ALA A 130 -3.05 -5.41 4.65
C ALA A 130 -3.90 -6.17 5.69
N THR A 131 -3.33 -6.42 6.88
CA THR A 131 -4.01 -7.06 8.02
C THR A 131 -4.10 -6.14 9.22
N THR A 132 -4.92 -6.51 10.21
CA THR A 132 -4.98 -5.87 11.54
C THR A 132 -3.58 -5.70 12.13
N PRO A 133 -3.11 -4.46 12.39
CA PRO A 133 -1.85 -4.20 13.08
C PRO A 133 -1.88 -4.74 14.50
N THR A 134 -0.75 -5.23 15.01
CA THR A 134 -0.66 -5.75 16.38
C THR A 134 0.38 -5.01 17.21
N ILE A 135 0.05 -4.70 18.45
CA ILE A 135 0.97 -4.10 19.43
C ILE A 135 1.03 -4.94 20.71
N GLU A 136 2.13 -4.84 21.43
CA GLU A 136 2.38 -5.54 22.70
C GLU A 136 3.32 -4.68 23.57
N SER A 137 3.05 -4.58 24.88
CA SER A 137 3.80 -3.85 25.90
C SER A 137 4.30 -2.47 25.44
N SER A 138 3.44 -1.70 24.77
CA SER A 138 3.81 -0.43 24.12
C SER A 138 2.91 0.73 24.58
N THR A 139 3.47 1.93 24.75
CA THR A 139 2.78 3.09 25.35
C THR A 139 2.89 4.34 24.47
N ASP A 140 1.86 5.19 24.50
CA ASP A 140 1.76 6.42 23.71
C ASP A 140 1.97 6.16 22.20
N ILE A 141 1.22 5.22 21.63
CA ILE A 141 1.29 4.86 20.21
C ILE A 141 0.15 5.52 19.44
N GLU A 142 0.47 6.34 18.44
CA GLU A 142 -0.53 7.02 17.61
C GLU A 142 -0.48 6.51 16.17
N PHE A 143 -1.60 6.05 15.64
CA PHE A 143 -1.72 5.59 14.26
C PHE A 143 -2.43 6.61 13.37
N ALA A 144 -1.97 6.75 12.14
CA ALA A 144 -2.60 7.54 11.08
C ALA A 144 -2.61 6.76 9.76
N CYS A 145 -3.46 7.15 8.82
CA CYS A 145 -3.43 6.58 7.47
C CYS A 145 -2.09 6.89 6.79
N HIS A 146 -1.56 5.93 6.04
CA HIS A 146 -0.36 6.09 5.22
C HIS A 146 -0.42 7.33 4.31
N GLN A 147 0.63 8.15 4.35
CA GLN A 147 0.72 9.42 3.64
C GLN A 147 2.10 9.53 2.96
N LEU A 148 2.21 8.94 1.75
CA LEU A 148 3.47 8.89 1.01
C LEU A 148 3.21 8.74 -0.49
N ASN A 149 3.99 9.47 -1.27
CA ASN A 149 4.11 9.31 -2.70
C ASN A 149 5.54 9.63 -3.16
N TYR A 150 6.02 8.92 -4.18
CA TYR A 150 7.25 9.19 -4.90
C TYR A 150 7.26 8.39 -6.20
N ASN A 151 8.14 8.77 -7.14
CA ASN A 151 8.27 8.09 -8.42
C ASN A 151 8.69 6.61 -8.21
N GLY A 152 7.84 5.68 -8.67
CA GLY A 152 8.04 4.23 -8.53
C GLY A 152 7.24 3.57 -7.41
N LEU A 153 6.60 4.33 -6.51
CA LEU A 153 5.87 3.75 -5.38
C LEU A 153 4.68 2.87 -5.83
N LYS A 154 3.94 3.30 -6.86
CA LYS A 154 2.77 2.55 -7.39
C LYS A 154 3.21 1.19 -7.94
N GLU A 155 4.32 1.14 -8.66
CA GLU A 155 4.91 -0.09 -9.19
C GLU A 155 5.41 -0.98 -8.05
N GLN A 156 6.04 -0.41 -7.02
CA GLN A 156 6.51 -1.17 -5.87
C GLN A 156 5.36 -1.80 -5.07
N PHE A 157 4.23 -1.10 -4.86
CA PHE A 157 3.02 -1.69 -4.26
C PHE A 157 2.53 -2.91 -5.04
N LYS A 158 2.52 -2.83 -6.38
CA LYS A 158 2.17 -3.96 -7.25
C LYS A 158 3.18 -5.12 -7.12
N LEU A 159 4.49 -4.82 -7.09
CA LEU A 159 5.54 -5.82 -6.95
C LEU A 159 5.43 -6.61 -5.63
N VAL A 160 5.05 -5.95 -4.55
CA VAL A 160 4.86 -6.59 -3.24
C VAL A 160 3.43 -7.09 -3.00
N ASN A 161 2.56 -6.99 -4.00
CA ASN A 161 1.16 -7.41 -3.94
C ASN A 161 0.36 -6.77 -2.79
N LEU A 162 0.61 -5.48 -2.52
CA LEU A 162 -0.20 -4.69 -1.60
C LEU A 162 -1.26 -3.91 -2.39
N ASN A 163 -2.52 -4.02 -1.96
CA ASN A 163 -3.63 -3.29 -2.57
C ASN A 163 -3.83 -1.94 -1.87
N ILE A 164 -3.79 -0.84 -2.63
CA ILE A 164 -3.91 0.52 -2.09
C ILE A 164 -5.28 0.78 -1.45
N PHE A 165 -6.32 0.03 -1.84
CA PHE A 165 -7.67 0.15 -1.32
C PHE A 165 -7.98 -0.80 -0.16
N THR A 166 -7.06 -1.67 0.26
CA THR A 166 -7.25 -2.55 1.42
C THR A 166 -6.28 -2.14 2.52
N ASN A 167 -6.76 -1.36 3.50
CA ASN A 167 -5.92 -0.80 4.55
C ASN A 167 -6.58 -0.92 5.95
N CYS A 168 -5.98 -1.70 6.84
CA CYS A 168 -6.47 -1.99 8.20
C CYS A 168 -5.84 -1.11 9.29
N TRP A 169 -5.13 -0.04 8.95
CA TRP A 169 -4.29 0.74 9.87
C TRP A 169 -4.96 1.20 11.18
N TYR A 170 -6.29 1.39 11.18
CA TYR A 170 -7.06 1.90 12.31
C TYR A 170 -7.58 0.82 13.27
N SER A 171 -7.58 -0.45 12.84
CA SER A 171 -8.09 -1.58 13.63
C SER A 171 -6.91 -2.29 14.30
N VAL A 172 -6.42 -1.71 15.39
CA VAL A 172 -5.22 -2.21 16.09
C VAL A 172 -5.62 -3.23 17.15
N HIS A 173 -4.93 -4.37 17.17
CA HIS A 173 -5.04 -5.36 18.23
C HIS A 173 -3.91 -5.18 19.25
N ASP A 174 -4.27 -4.93 20.50
CA ASP A 174 -3.33 -4.83 21.63
C ASP A 174 -3.34 -6.14 22.41
N PHE A 175 -2.19 -6.83 22.44
CA PHE A 175 -2.01 -8.08 23.17
C PHE A 175 -1.88 -7.89 24.68
N THR A 176 -1.62 -6.67 25.15
CA THR A 176 -1.38 -6.33 26.56
C THR A 176 -2.25 -5.13 26.98
N PRO A 177 -3.58 -5.22 26.84
CA PRO A 177 -4.47 -4.12 27.14
C PRO A 177 -4.32 -3.70 28.61
N GLY A 178 -4.11 -2.39 28.84
CA GLY A 178 -3.96 -1.81 30.18
C GLY A 178 -2.52 -1.61 30.66
N GLU A 179 -1.53 -2.25 30.03
CA GLU A 179 -0.11 -1.92 30.23
C GLU A 179 0.32 -0.74 29.33
N GLY A 180 -0.38 -0.60 28.20
CA GLY A 180 -0.12 0.33 27.12
C GLY A 180 -1.16 1.42 26.95
N SER A 181 -0.86 2.33 26.02
CA SER A 181 -1.82 3.29 25.46
C SER A 181 -1.59 3.41 23.96
N TRP A 182 -2.67 3.35 23.19
CA TRP A 182 -2.64 3.65 21.77
C TRP A 182 -3.90 4.41 21.36
N GLY A 183 -3.81 5.14 20.26
CA GLY A 183 -4.92 5.89 19.70
C GLY A 183 -4.73 6.22 18.23
N LEU A 184 -5.73 6.86 17.65
CA LEU A 184 -5.62 7.43 16.30
C LEU A 184 -5.11 8.85 16.42
N LEU A 185 -4.17 9.21 15.55
CA LEU A 185 -3.64 10.56 15.43
C LEU A 185 -4.80 11.51 15.09
N PRO A 186 -4.94 12.65 15.79
CA PRO A 186 -6.01 13.59 15.49
C PRO A 186 -5.95 14.09 14.04
N PRO A 187 -7.10 14.32 13.35
CA PRO A 187 -7.10 14.70 11.92
C PRO A 187 -6.34 15.99 11.58
N PHE A 188 -6.21 16.90 12.55
CA PHE A 188 -5.49 18.17 12.43
C PHE A 188 -3.97 17.99 12.55
N CYS A 189 -3.49 16.89 13.12
CA CYS A 189 -2.08 16.54 13.09
C CYS A 189 -1.75 16.06 11.67
N THR A 190 -0.82 16.75 11.02
CA THR A 190 -0.36 16.41 9.67
C THR A 190 1.05 15.87 9.76
N LEU A 191 1.41 14.95 8.86
CA LEU A 191 2.78 14.46 8.75
C LEU A 191 3.74 15.64 8.56
N GLU A 192 3.35 16.60 7.74
CA GLU A 192 4.08 17.84 7.50
C GLU A 192 4.28 18.62 8.80
N SER A 193 3.27 18.75 9.69
CA SER A 193 3.45 19.42 10.97
C SER A 193 4.43 18.67 11.89
N LEU A 194 4.41 17.34 11.88
CA LEU A 194 5.35 16.50 12.66
C LEU A 194 6.78 16.53 12.09
N VAL A 195 6.90 16.78 10.78
CA VAL A 195 8.14 16.72 10.00
C VAL A 195 8.68 18.13 9.67
N SER A 196 7.91 19.20 9.87
CA SER A 196 8.21 20.58 9.43
C SER A 196 9.42 21.23 10.12
N LEU A 197 10.06 20.52 11.04
CA LEU A 197 11.31 20.90 11.70
C LEU A 197 12.56 20.24 11.08
N ILE A 198 12.40 19.44 10.01
CA ILE A 198 13.49 18.63 9.48
C ILE A 198 14.39 19.45 8.55
N ASN A 199 15.40 20.08 9.14
CA ASN A 199 16.58 20.59 8.42
C ASN A 199 17.33 19.42 7.79
N THR A 200 17.05 19.07 6.53
CA THR A 200 17.82 18.04 5.81
C THR A 200 19.11 18.61 5.23
N SER A 201 20.16 17.80 5.18
CA SER A 201 21.38 18.16 4.44
C SER A 201 21.07 18.35 2.95
N CYS A 202 21.90 19.14 2.26
CA CYS A 202 21.73 19.39 0.83
C CYS A 202 21.79 18.10 -0.03
N ASN A 203 22.55 17.08 0.40
CA ASN A 203 22.64 15.81 -0.31
C ASN A 203 21.36 14.99 -0.16
N LEU A 204 20.83 14.85 1.07
CA LEU A 204 19.57 14.16 1.27
C LEU A 204 18.46 14.87 0.50
N ARG A 205 18.35 16.19 0.59
CA ARG A 205 17.36 16.98 -0.14
C ARG A 205 17.37 16.71 -1.65
N ARG A 206 18.54 16.71 -2.30
CA ARG A 206 18.66 16.39 -3.73
C ARG A 206 18.18 14.98 -4.05
N ASN A 207 18.52 14.00 -3.22
CA ASN A 207 18.06 12.61 -3.41
C ASN A 207 16.53 12.51 -3.32
N LEU A 208 15.91 13.23 -2.38
CA LEU A 208 14.46 13.27 -2.21
C LEU A 208 13.75 14.01 -3.37
N GLU A 209 14.34 15.10 -3.86
CA GLU A 209 13.84 15.83 -5.05
C GLU A 209 13.92 14.95 -6.32
N ASN A 210 15.00 14.18 -6.50
CA ASN A 210 15.19 13.29 -7.66
C ASN A 210 14.13 12.19 -7.75
N VAL A 211 13.60 11.74 -6.63
CA VAL A 211 12.50 10.75 -6.59
C VAL A 211 11.12 11.40 -6.48
N CYS A 212 11.06 12.73 -6.46
CA CYS A 212 9.82 13.50 -6.28
C CYS A 212 9.04 13.07 -5.03
N LEU A 213 9.73 12.97 -3.88
CA LEU A 213 9.09 12.63 -2.62
C LEU A 213 8.01 13.66 -2.26
N ASP A 214 6.80 13.18 -2.02
CA ASP A 214 5.67 13.97 -1.52
C ASP A 214 5.06 13.27 -0.31
N LEU A 215 5.00 14.01 0.79
CA LEU A 215 4.45 13.55 2.06
C LEU A 215 3.10 14.18 2.35
N SER A 216 2.37 14.70 1.35
CA SER A 216 1.08 15.38 1.54
C SER A 216 -0.12 14.46 1.37
N LYS A 217 -1.19 14.74 2.14
CA LYS A 217 -2.45 13.96 2.10
C LYS A 217 -3.05 13.89 0.69
N SER A 218 -2.98 14.99 -0.06
CA SER A 218 -3.59 15.09 -1.40
C SER A 218 -2.82 14.34 -2.49
N GLN A 219 -1.52 14.14 -2.29
CA GLN A 219 -0.65 13.42 -3.24
C GLN A 219 -0.40 11.97 -2.86
N SER A 220 -0.80 11.53 -1.66
CA SER A 220 -0.62 10.14 -1.21
C SER A 220 -1.15 9.14 -2.24
N LEU A 221 -0.38 8.08 -2.47
CA LEU A 221 -0.81 6.96 -3.32
C LEU A 221 -1.97 6.18 -2.69
N VAL A 222 -1.91 6.00 -1.37
CA VAL A 222 -2.97 5.31 -0.60
C VAL A 222 -4.09 6.32 -0.32
N PRO A 223 -5.35 6.00 -0.69
CA PRO A 223 -6.50 6.83 -0.36
C PRO A 223 -6.55 7.18 1.12
N GLN A 224 -6.77 8.45 1.42
CA GLN A 224 -6.82 8.91 2.81
C GLN A 224 -8.15 8.53 3.45
N THR A 225 -8.11 7.46 4.25
CA THR A 225 -9.23 6.98 5.07
C THR A 225 -9.15 7.53 6.49
N ILE A 226 -10.28 7.67 7.18
CA ILE A 226 -10.33 8.08 8.60
C ILE A 226 -10.37 6.88 9.57
N GLY A 227 -10.89 5.74 9.14
CA GLY A 227 -10.96 4.50 9.92
C GLY A 227 -12.04 4.48 11.01
N ALA A 228 -12.31 5.63 11.64
CA ALA A 228 -13.37 5.79 12.64
C ALA A 228 -14.46 6.75 12.16
N ILE A 229 -15.72 6.39 12.43
CA ILE A 229 -16.88 7.23 12.13
C ILE A 229 -17.07 8.23 13.28
N VAL A 230 -17.28 9.50 12.92
CA VAL A 230 -17.77 10.52 13.86
C VAL A 230 -19.27 10.67 13.63
N GLU A 231 -20.07 10.09 14.53
CA GLU A 231 -21.52 10.15 14.39
C GLU A 231 -22.07 11.57 14.63
N LYS A 232 -22.83 12.06 13.67
CA LYS A 232 -23.65 13.28 13.80
C LYS A 232 -25.05 12.99 13.27
N PRO A 233 -26.13 13.53 13.89
CA PRO A 233 -27.50 13.27 13.44
C PRO A 233 -27.77 13.60 11.96
N THR A 234 -27.09 14.64 11.47
CA THR A 234 -27.19 15.12 10.09
C THR A 234 -26.37 14.30 9.10
N TYR A 235 -25.42 13.48 9.58
CA TYR A 235 -24.57 12.69 8.71
C TYR A 235 -25.27 11.41 8.29
N GLU A 236 -24.85 10.91 7.13
CA GLU A 236 -25.31 9.68 6.52
C GLU A 236 -24.11 8.92 5.97
N SER A 237 -24.29 7.62 5.73
CA SER A 237 -23.32 6.75 5.08
C SER A 237 -23.70 6.52 3.63
N CYS A 238 -22.72 6.21 2.80
CA CYS A 238 -22.90 5.80 1.41
C CYS A 238 -21.87 4.72 1.07
N LEU A 239 -22.34 3.59 0.52
CA LEU A 239 -21.46 2.61 -0.12
C LEU A 239 -21.39 2.92 -1.61
N VAL A 240 -20.17 3.08 -2.12
CA VAL A 240 -19.87 3.14 -3.55
C VAL A 240 -19.05 1.91 -3.91
N LEU A 241 -19.57 1.07 -4.80
CA LEU A 241 -18.95 -0.20 -5.20
C LEU A 241 -18.54 -0.15 -6.68
N PHE A 242 -17.25 -0.12 -6.94
CA PHE A 242 -16.65 -0.18 -8.27
C PHE A 242 -16.35 -1.64 -8.68
N ILE A 243 -16.56 -1.98 -9.95
CA ILE A 243 -16.15 -3.28 -10.52
C ILE A 243 -14.86 -3.15 -11.31
N LEU A 244 -13.89 -4.01 -11.01
CA LEU A 244 -12.61 -4.14 -11.71
C LEU A 244 -12.54 -5.48 -12.45
N ASP A 245 -13.30 -5.65 -13.53
CA ASP A 245 -13.16 -6.83 -14.39
C ASP A 245 -12.29 -6.51 -15.62
N SER A 246 -11.09 -7.08 -15.61
CA SER A 246 -10.09 -6.93 -16.69
C SER A 246 -10.53 -7.53 -18.03
N LYS A 247 -11.47 -8.48 -18.04
CA LYS A 247 -11.96 -9.11 -19.28
C LYS A 247 -12.98 -8.25 -20.02
N THR A 248 -13.62 -7.29 -19.35
CA THR A 248 -14.75 -6.51 -19.87
C THR A 248 -14.49 -5.01 -19.99
N LEU A 249 -13.21 -4.57 -19.98
CA LEU A 249 -12.82 -3.15 -20.04
C LEU A 249 -13.42 -2.30 -18.90
N LYS A 250 -13.55 -2.85 -17.68
CA LYS A 250 -14.07 -2.10 -16.52
C LYS A 250 -12.95 -1.38 -15.75
N VAL A 251 -13.39 -0.49 -14.84
CA VAL A 251 -12.68 0.58 -14.13
C VAL A 251 -11.25 0.23 -13.73
N GLN A 252 -10.32 1.18 -13.84
CA GLN A 252 -8.96 1.08 -13.30
C GLN A 252 -8.83 1.87 -12.00
N ASP A 253 -7.81 1.54 -11.18
CA ASP A 253 -7.50 2.24 -9.93
C ASP A 253 -7.53 3.77 -10.08
N ASP A 254 -7.07 4.30 -11.21
CA ASP A 254 -6.98 5.75 -11.46
C ASP A 254 -8.36 6.44 -11.55
N GLU A 255 -9.40 5.76 -12.04
CA GLU A 255 -10.77 6.29 -12.07
C GLU A 255 -11.38 6.29 -10.67
N VAL A 256 -11.15 5.23 -9.87
CA VAL A 256 -11.56 5.18 -8.46
C VAL A 256 -10.87 6.27 -7.64
N LEU A 257 -9.56 6.46 -7.84
CA LEU A 257 -8.79 7.54 -7.21
C LEU A 257 -9.30 8.92 -7.64
N SER A 258 -9.67 9.10 -8.91
CA SER A 258 -10.27 10.35 -9.39
C SER A 258 -11.62 10.63 -8.74
N PHE A 259 -12.46 9.61 -8.56
CA PHE A 259 -13.72 9.73 -7.82
C PHE A 259 -13.48 10.19 -6.37
N ILE A 260 -12.57 9.53 -5.65
CA ILE A 260 -12.23 9.87 -4.27
C ILE A 260 -11.71 11.32 -4.17
N LYS A 261 -10.79 11.71 -5.05
CA LYS A 261 -10.20 13.07 -5.08
C LYS A 261 -11.25 14.13 -5.39
N LYS A 262 -12.11 13.91 -6.38
CA LYS A 262 -13.17 14.84 -6.75
C LYS A 262 -14.17 15.01 -5.60
N LEU A 263 -14.62 13.91 -4.99
CA LEU A 263 -15.60 13.94 -3.90
C LEU A 263 -15.07 14.67 -2.65
N THR A 264 -13.85 14.35 -2.23
CA THR A 264 -13.20 15.00 -1.08
C THR A 264 -12.84 16.47 -1.35
N PHE A 265 -12.66 16.86 -2.61
CA PHE A 265 -12.51 18.26 -3.00
C PHE A 265 -13.84 19.03 -2.99
N GLU A 266 -14.94 18.40 -3.42
CA GLU A 266 -16.27 19.04 -3.47
C GLU A 266 -16.89 19.29 -2.10
N SER A 267 -16.65 18.40 -1.13
CA SER A 267 -17.22 18.54 0.21
C SER A 267 -16.19 18.20 1.28
N LYS A 268 -15.93 19.18 2.16
CA LYS A 268 -15.10 18.98 3.35
C LYS A 268 -15.83 18.20 4.47
N ASP A 269 -17.15 18.12 4.39
CA ASP A 269 -17.98 17.38 5.34
C ASP A 269 -18.13 15.89 4.98
N VAL A 270 -17.73 15.49 3.76
CA VAL A 270 -17.75 14.10 3.32
C VAL A 270 -16.35 13.51 3.42
N SER A 271 -16.24 12.42 4.18
CA SER A 271 -14.98 11.73 4.41
C SER A 271 -15.04 10.29 3.95
N LEU A 272 -13.93 9.80 3.40
CA LEU A 272 -13.74 8.38 3.17
C LEU A 272 -13.42 7.72 4.51
N ILE A 273 -14.31 6.87 5.00
CA ILE A 273 -14.14 6.17 6.27
C ILE A 273 -13.22 4.97 6.07
N ASN A 274 -13.53 4.13 5.10
CA ASN A 274 -12.73 2.95 4.76
C ASN A 274 -12.90 2.58 3.29
N SER A 275 -11.97 1.80 2.76
CA SER A 275 -12.05 1.16 1.46
C SER A 275 -11.65 -0.32 1.58
N ARG A 276 -12.16 -1.15 0.67
CA ARG A 276 -11.72 -2.54 0.51
C ARG A 276 -11.74 -2.96 -0.95
N SER A 277 -10.69 -3.65 -1.38
CA SER A 277 -10.70 -4.44 -2.60
C SER A 277 -10.85 -5.91 -2.26
N VAL A 278 -11.84 -6.57 -2.85
CA VAL A 278 -12.18 -7.97 -2.56
C VAL A 278 -12.74 -8.66 -3.81
N VAL A 279 -12.50 -9.97 -3.92
CA VAL A 279 -13.12 -10.80 -4.96
C VAL A 279 -14.43 -11.35 -4.42
N VAL A 280 -15.54 -11.07 -5.12
CA VAL A 280 -16.89 -11.49 -4.73
C VAL A 280 -17.61 -12.17 -5.88
N THR A 281 -18.61 -12.97 -5.53
CA THR A 281 -19.55 -13.57 -6.48
C THR A 281 -20.70 -12.63 -6.80
N LEU A 282 -21.36 -12.85 -7.94
CA LEU A 282 -22.58 -12.12 -8.30
C LEU A 282 -23.69 -12.23 -7.23
N ARG A 283 -23.82 -13.40 -6.60
CA ARG A 283 -24.81 -13.64 -5.54
C ARG A 283 -24.57 -12.76 -4.31
N GLN A 284 -23.32 -12.61 -3.90
CA GLN A 284 -22.99 -11.74 -2.77
C GLN A 284 -23.33 -10.26 -3.05
N ILE A 285 -23.12 -9.78 -4.28
CA ILE A 285 -23.51 -8.42 -4.67
C ILE A 285 -25.04 -8.28 -4.69
N LEU A 286 -25.76 -9.28 -5.20
CA LEU A 286 -27.22 -9.33 -5.21
C LEU A 286 -27.81 -9.21 -3.81
N ASP A 287 -27.22 -9.91 -2.84
CA ASP A 287 -27.66 -9.89 -1.45
C ASP A 287 -27.43 -8.51 -0.80
N ILE A 288 -26.32 -7.85 -1.13
CA ILE A 288 -26.01 -6.50 -0.63
C ILE A 288 -26.96 -5.46 -1.23
N PHE A 289 -27.11 -5.44 -2.55
CA PHE A 289 -27.83 -4.40 -3.30
C PHE A 289 -29.29 -4.74 -3.66
N GLU A 290 -29.85 -5.79 -3.05
CA GLU A 290 -31.27 -6.22 -3.20
C GLU A 290 -31.71 -6.35 -4.67
N GLY A 291 -30.93 -7.06 -5.49
CA GLY A 291 -31.30 -7.30 -6.89
C GLY A 291 -30.75 -6.30 -7.91
N ARG A 292 -30.22 -5.14 -7.46
CA ARG A 292 -29.51 -4.22 -8.37
C ARG A 292 -28.17 -4.85 -8.76
N THR A 293 -28.08 -5.34 -9.99
CA THR A 293 -26.88 -5.98 -10.51
C THR A 293 -26.31 -5.26 -11.71
N LEU A 294 -25.04 -5.55 -11.90
CA LEU A 294 -24.25 -5.06 -13.01
C LEU A 294 -24.17 -6.22 -14.02
N LYS A 295 -24.21 -5.93 -15.32
CA LYS A 295 -24.05 -6.96 -16.35
C LYS A 295 -22.61 -7.48 -16.31
N THR A 296 -22.43 -8.73 -15.93
CA THR A 296 -21.17 -9.47 -16.09
C THR A 296 -21.46 -10.94 -16.26
N ASP A 297 -20.66 -11.58 -17.11
CA ASP A 297 -20.74 -13.03 -17.38
C ASP A 297 -19.76 -13.82 -16.49
N ALA A 298 -18.99 -13.13 -15.64
CA ALA A 298 -18.01 -13.75 -14.75
C ALA A 298 -18.66 -14.29 -13.46
N GLU A 299 -18.28 -15.50 -13.06
CA GLU A 299 -18.73 -16.13 -11.81
C GLU A 299 -18.26 -15.35 -10.56
N SER A 300 -17.04 -14.80 -10.63
CA SER A 300 -16.45 -13.94 -9.61
C SER A 300 -15.81 -12.70 -10.23
N ILE A 301 -15.88 -11.59 -9.51
CA ILE A 301 -15.36 -10.30 -9.93
C ILE A 301 -14.61 -9.62 -8.78
N THR A 302 -13.59 -8.85 -9.13
CA THR A 302 -12.93 -7.96 -8.17
C THR A 302 -13.76 -6.69 -8.06
N VAL A 303 -14.04 -6.26 -6.84
CA VAL A 303 -14.74 -5.00 -6.55
C VAL A 303 -13.90 -4.15 -5.60
N ILE A 304 -14.04 -2.84 -5.71
CA ILE A 304 -13.59 -1.88 -4.70
C ILE A 304 -14.81 -1.24 -4.07
N GLY A 305 -15.03 -1.50 -2.79
CA GLY A 305 -16.03 -0.79 -1.99
C GLY A 305 -15.40 0.39 -1.27
N LEU A 306 -16.07 1.54 -1.35
CA LEU A 306 -15.72 2.77 -0.65
C LEU A 306 -16.87 3.12 0.30
N HIS A 307 -16.55 3.31 1.57
CA HIS A 307 -17.50 3.82 2.56
C HIS A 307 -17.26 5.30 2.77
N PHE A 308 -18.18 6.12 2.26
CA PHE A 308 -18.23 7.54 2.56
C PHE A 308 -19.21 7.82 3.69
N HIS A 309 -18.90 8.83 4.48
CA HIS A 309 -19.76 9.30 5.55
C HIS A 309 -19.67 10.82 5.66
N GLY A 310 -20.80 11.48 5.86
CA GLY A 310 -20.85 12.93 5.96
C GLY A 310 -22.22 13.53 5.69
N LEU A 311 -22.27 14.86 5.63
CA LEU A 311 -23.48 15.60 5.26
C LEU A 311 -23.76 15.42 3.76
N GLU A 312 -24.99 15.01 3.42
CA GLU A 312 -25.46 14.83 2.03
C GLU A 312 -24.56 13.91 1.18
N CYS A 313 -23.86 12.96 1.80
CA CYS A 313 -22.85 12.16 1.11
C CYS A 313 -23.43 11.33 -0.05
N LEU A 314 -24.70 10.90 0.03
CA LEU A 314 -25.36 10.17 -1.05
C LEU A 314 -25.52 11.04 -2.30
N GLN A 315 -25.93 12.30 -2.11
CA GLN A 315 -26.10 13.26 -3.20
C GLN A 315 -24.75 13.58 -3.85
N TYR A 316 -23.71 13.86 -3.05
CA TYR A 316 -22.39 14.13 -3.60
C TYR A 316 -21.80 12.93 -4.33
N CYS A 317 -21.98 11.70 -3.83
CA CYS A 317 -21.51 10.49 -4.53
C CYS A 317 -22.16 10.35 -5.92
N ASN A 318 -23.48 10.54 -6.01
CA ASN A 318 -24.19 10.48 -7.30
C ASN A 318 -23.78 11.61 -8.24
N LYS A 319 -23.65 12.84 -7.72
CA LYS A 319 -23.20 14.01 -8.48
C LYS A 319 -21.80 13.78 -9.07
N VAL A 320 -20.84 13.35 -8.26
CA VAL A 320 -19.46 13.10 -8.71
C VAL A 320 -19.41 11.96 -9.73
N ALA A 321 -20.18 10.89 -9.52
CA ALA A 321 -20.26 9.80 -10.50
C ALA A 321 -20.78 10.28 -11.87
N PHE A 322 -21.79 11.15 -11.87
CA PHE A 322 -22.33 11.77 -13.08
C PHE A 322 -21.31 12.69 -13.75
N GLU A 323 -20.65 13.59 -13.00
CA GLU A 323 -19.67 14.53 -13.54
C GLU A 323 -18.45 13.83 -14.15
N LEU A 324 -18.01 12.74 -13.54
CA LEU A 324 -16.92 11.91 -14.06
C LEU A 324 -17.37 10.96 -15.19
N SER A 325 -18.65 11.01 -15.59
CA SER A 325 -19.22 10.15 -16.61
C SER A 325 -19.01 8.65 -16.34
N ILE A 326 -19.02 8.26 -15.06
CA ILE A 326 -18.84 6.88 -14.64
C ILE A 326 -20.06 6.07 -15.05
N SER A 327 -19.83 4.93 -15.70
CA SER A 327 -20.91 4.08 -16.19
C SER A 327 -21.72 3.49 -15.04
N PRO A 328 -23.07 3.59 -15.06
CA PRO A 328 -23.93 2.89 -14.10
C PRO A 328 -23.81 1.36 -14.16
N GLN A 329 -23.15 0.81 -15.18
CA GLN A 329 -22.86 -0.63 -15.30
C GLN A 329 -21.54 -1.06 -14.64
N THR A 330 -20.76 -0.10 -14.14
CA THR A 330 -19.46 -0.36 -13.49
C THR A 330 -19.41 0.12 -12.04
N VAL A 331 -20.39 0.91 -11.60
CA VAL A 331 -20.52 1.40 -10.23
C VAL A 331 -21.93 1.20 -9.70
N LEU A 332 -22.04 0.71 -8.46
CA LEU A 332 -23.25 0.76 -7.66
C LEU A 332 -23.08 1.77 -6.52
N ILE A 333 -24.11 2.57 -6.30
CA ILE A 333 -24.18 3.54 -5.21
C ILE A 333 -25.43 3.23 -4.38
N SER A 334 -25.31 3.31 -3.06
CA SER A 334 -26.47 3.25 -2.15
C SER A 334 -27.55 4.25 -2.59
N ALA A 335 -28.82 3.83 -2.57
CA ALA A 335 -29.93 4.64 -3.06
C ALA A 335 -30.59 5.50 -1.96
N SER A 336 -30.47 5.07 -0.72
CA SER A 336 -31.12 5.70 0.43
C SER A 336 -30.29 5.54 1.69
N LYS A 337 -30.50 6.43 2.68
CA LYS A 337 -29.83 6.38 3.99
C LYS A 337 -30.06 5.06 4.72
N THR A 338 -31.27 4.50 4.60
CA THR A 338 -31.65 3.22 5.21
C THR A 338 -30.92 2.04 4.60
N GLU A 339 -30.79 1.99 3.27
CA GLU A 339 -30.03 0.94 2.59
C GLU A 339 -28.53 1.05 2.85
N ALA A 340 -28.00 2.28 2.86
CA ALA A 340 -26.56 2.50 2.90
C ALA A 340 -25.90 1.90 4.14
N SER A 341 -26.48 2.09 5.33
CA SER A 341 -25.91 1.54 6.58
C SER A 341 -25.85 0.01 6.53
N ARG A 342 -26.93 -0.65 6.08
CA ARG A 342 -26.99 -2.12 5.92
C ARG A 342 -25.99 -2.61 4.89
N GLN A 343 -25.89 -1.93 3.74
CA GLN A 343 -24.98 -2.29 2.65
C GLN A 343 -23.52 -2.19 3.07
N VAL A 344 -23.15 -1.11 3.77
CA VAL A 344 -21.81 -0.95 4.34
C VAL A 344 -21.50 -2.10 5.29
N GLU A 345 -22.37 -2.35 6.28
CA GLU A 345 -22.15 -3.42 7.26
C GLU A 345 -21.95 -4.79 6.58
N GLN A 346 -22.86 -5.16 5.67
CA GLN A 346 -22.77 -6.43 4.95
C GLN A 346 -21.53 -6.54 4.08
N PHE A 347 -21.17 -5.49 3.34
CA PHE A 347 -20.01 -5.52 2.46
C PHE A 347 -18.70 -5.64 3.24
N PHE A 348 -18.51 -4.84 4.29
CA PHE A 348 -17.27 -4.88 5.06
C PHE A 348 -17.17 -6.15 5.90
N SER A 349 -18.28 -6.63 6.49
CA SER A 349 -18.32 -7.93 7.16
C SER A 349 -17.97 -9.09 6.22
N LEU A 350 -18.52 -9.08 5.00
CA LEU A 350 -18.16 -10.04 3.97
C LEU A 350 -16.67 -9.95 3.62
N SER A 351 -16.16 -8.74 3.43
CA SER A 351 -14.75 -8.53 3.08
C SER A 351 -13.80 -9.05 4.16
N ASP A 352 -14.12 -8.82 5.43
CA ASP A 352 -13.29 -9.28 6.54
C ASP A 352 -13.28 -10.82 6.64
N MET A 353 -14.37 -11.50 6.28
CA MET A 353 -14.41 -12.96 6.19
C MET A 353 -13.56 -13.54 5.04
N LEU A 354 -13.40 -12.79 3.94
CA LEU A 354 -12.70 -13.24 2.72
C LEU A 354 -11.20 -12.91 2.71
N VAL A 355 -10.72 -12.14 3.68
CA VAL A 355 -9.31 -11.75 3.83
C VAL A 355 -8.48 -12.81 4.57
N PHE A 356 -9.11 -13.89 5.07
CA PHE A 356 -8.47 -15.01 5.77
C PHE A 356 -8.31 -16.28 4.92
#